data_AF-C1KA09-F1
#
_entry.id   AF-C1KA09-F1
#
_cell.length_a   1.000
_cell.length_b   1.000
_cell.length_c   1.000
_cell.angle_alpha   90.00
_cell.angle_beta   90.00
_cell.angle_gamma   90.00
#
_symmetry.space_group_name_H-M   'P 1'
#
loop_
_entity.id
_entity.type
_entity.pdbx_description
1 polymer ?
#
loop_
_entity_poly.entity_id
_entity_poly.type
_entity_poly.pdbx_seq_one_letter_code
_entity_poly.pdbx_strand_id
1 'polypeptide(L)'
;MQNLILILLISTLFSRSEAISTEVPEHYLITNFILSRYNKGLIPKRLQNESIKVSFSMELYQIIQVNEPQQFLMLNAWIVERWVDNLLGWDP
;
A
#
# COMPACT_ATOMS: atom_id res chain seq x y z
N MET A 1 -34.77 -22.20 45.43
CA MET A 1 -34.47 -22.86 44.14
C MET A 1 -34.82 -21.97 42.93
N GLN A 2 -35.96 -21.27 42.91
CA GLN A 2 -36.38 -20.38 41.81
C GLN A 2 -35.40 -19.23 41.48
N ASN A 3 -34.85 -18.56 42.50
CA ASN A 3 -33.98 -17.40 42.32
C ASN A 3 -32.63 -17.75 41.68
N LEU A 4 -32.15 -18.98 41.88
CA LEU A 4 -30.87 -19.43 41.32
C LEU A 4 -30.98 -19.63 39.79
N ILE A 5 -32.13 -20.15 39.33
CA ILE A 5 -32.43 -20.35 37.91
C ILE A 5 -32.58 -19.01 37.19
N LEU A 6 -33.19 -18.02 37.85
CA LEU A 6 -33.34 -16.67 37.28
C LEU A 6 -31.99 -15.98 37.07
N ILE A 7 -31.07 -16.10 38.03
CA ILE A 7 -29.70 -15.56 37.93
C ILE A 7 -28.93 -16.26 36.81
N LEU A 8 -29.09 -17.58 36.67
CA LEU A 8 -28.44 -18.34 35.60
C LEU A 8 -28.96 -17.93 34.22
N LEU A 9 -30.27 -17.75 34.06
CA LEU A 9 -30.89 -17.23 32.83
C LEU A 9 -30.40 -15.82 32.48
N ILE A 10 -30.29 -14.93 33.48
CA ILE A 10 -29.77 -13.57 33.28
C ILE A 10 -28.30 -13.60 32.84
N SER A 11 -27.48 -14.48 33.43
CA SER A 11 -26.07 -14.64 33.02
C SER A 11 -25.94 -15.13 31.57
N THR A 12 -26.79 -16.08 31.14
CA THR A 12 -26.80 -16.57 29.75
C THR A 12 -27.28 -15.55 28.73
N LEU A 13 -28.15 -14.61 29.14
CA LEU A 13 -28.57 -13.48 28.31
C LEU A 13 -27.49 -12.40 28.21
N PHE A 14 -26.67 -12.23 29.25
CA PHE A 14 -25.55 -11.29 29.26
C PHE A 14 -24.32 -11.80 28.49
N SER A 15 -24.12 -13.11 28.40
CA SER A 15 -22.97 -13.73 27.70
C SER A 15 -23.05 -13.70 26.17
N ARG A 16 -24.08 -13.09 25.56
CA ARG A 16 -24.23 -13.07 24.10
C ARG A 16 -24.15 -11.65 23.53
N SER A 17 -22.94 -11.11 23.49
CA SER A 17 -22.45 -10.29 22.37
C SER A 17 -20.98 -9.88 22.62
N GLU A 18 -20.07 -10.85 22.67
CA GLU A 18 -18.73 -10.57 22.16
C GLU A 18 -18.82 -10.73 20.64
N ALA A 19 -19.21 -9.64 19.97
CA ALA A 19 -18.94 -9.53 18.56
C ALA A 19 -17.43 -9.66 18.41
N ILE A 20 -16.96 -10.78 17.84
CA ILE A 20 -15.60 -10.89 17.34
C ILE A 20 -15.51 -9.83 16.24
N SER A 21 -15.06 -8.63 16.60
CA SER A 21 -14.50 -7.72 15.62
C SER A 21 -13.29 -8.45 15.09
N THR A 22 -13.41 -9.01 13.89
CA THR A 22 -12.23 -9.29 13.06
C THR A 22 -11.64 -7.92 12.80
N GLU A 23 -10.80 -7.46 13.71
CA GLU A 23 -10.23 -6.13 13.70
C GLU A 23 -9.22 -6.11 12.56
N VAL A 24 -9.71 -5.67 11.39
CA VAL A 24 -8.88 -5.53 10.20
C VAL A 24 -7.87 -4.42 10.51
N PRO A 25 -6.56 -4.66 10.37
CA PRO A 25 -5.59 -3.62 10.65
C PRO A 25 -5.83 -2.39 9.77
N GLU A 26 -5.66 -1.20 10.35
CA GLU A 26 -6.04 0.07 9.73
C GLU A 26 -5.45 0.30 8.33
N HIS A 27 -4.20 -0.13 8.11
CA HIS A 27 -3.54 -0.01 6.80
C HIS A 27 -4.26 -0.79 5.68
N TYR A 28 -4.96 -1.89 5.99
CA TYR A 28 -5.80 -2.59 5.00
C TYR A 28 -7.05 -1.78 4.65
N LEU A 29 -7.64 -1.06 5.60
CA LEU A 29 -8.79 -0.21 5.34
C LEU A 29 -8.43 0.93 4.39
N ILE A 30 -7.31 1.61 4.65
CA ILE A 30 -6.79 2.70 3.80
C ILE A 30 -6.44 2.17 2.42
N THR A 31 -5.74 1.03 2.35
CA THR A 31 -5.37 0.39 1.08
C THR A 31 -6.60 0.07 0.25
N ASN A 32 -7.61 -0.56 0.85
CA ASN A 32 -8.86 -0.90 0.16
C ASN A 32 -9.60 0.36 -0.29
N PHE A 33 -9.64 1.40 0.55
CA PHE A 33 -10.27 2.68 0.22
C PHE A 33 -9.63 3.33 -1.01
N ILE A 34 -8.30 3.53 -0.99
CA ILE A 34 -7.56 4.19 -2.08
C ILE A 34 -7.60 3.34 -3.35
N LEU A 35 -7.28 2.05 -3.25
CA LEU A 35 -7.10 1.20 -4.43
C LEU A 35 -8.41 0.80 -5.11
N SER A 36 -9.56 0.83 -4.41
CA SER A 36 -10.86 0.46 -4.99
C SER A 36 -11.27 1.31 -6.20
N ARG A 37 -10.79 2.56 -6.28
CA ARG A 37 -11.10 3.51 -7.36
C ARG A 37 -9.87 3.89 -8.20
N TYR A 38 -8.71 3.36 -7.85
CA TYR A 38 -7.46 3.68 -8.51
C TYR A 38 -7.31 2.89 -9.82
N ASN A 39 -7.11 3.60 -10.94
CA ASN A 39 -6.82 2.98 -12.23
C ASN A 39 -5.33 3.11 -12.56
N LYS A 40 -4.59 2.01 -12.43
CA LYS A 40 -3.14 1.91 -12.68
C LYS A 40 -2.70 2.27 -14.11
N GLY A 41 -3.62 2.27 -15.08
CA GLY A 41 -3.31 2.62 -16.47
C GLY A 41 -3.36 4.12 -16.76
N LEU A 42 -3.83 4.93 -15.80
CA LEU A 42 -3.90 6.37 -15.95
C LEU A 42 -2.58 7.02 -15.54
N ILE A 43 -2.23 8.10 -16.24
CA ILE A 43 -1.14 8.99 -15.83
C ILE A 43 -1.62 9.73 -14.58
N PRO A 44 -0.85 9.74 -13.47
CA PRO A 44 -1.29 10.28 -12.19
C PRO A 44 -1.21 11.81 -12.12
N LYS A 45 -1.87 12.49 -13.07
CA LYS A 45 -1.95 13.95 -13.17
C LYS A 45 -3.29 14.47 -12.65
N ARG A 46 -3.28 15.63 -12.00
CA ARG A 46 -4.50 16.27 -11.49
C ARG A 46 -5.10 17.22 -12.53
N LEU A 47 -4.24 17.95 -13.25
CA LEU A 47 -4.64 18.85 -14.32
C LEU A 47 -4.14 18.34 -15.67
N GLN A 48 -4.84 18.70 -16.75
CA GLN A 48 -4.50 18.23 -18.10
C GLN A 48 -3.11 18.66 -18.56
N ASN A 49 -2.68 19.87 -18.17
CA ASN A 49 -1.42 20.51 -18.57
C ASN A 49 -0.27 20.28 -17.59
N GLU A 50 -0.45 19.42 -16.58
CA GLU A 50 0.63 19.05 -15.67
C GLU A 50 1.49 17.94 -16.27
N SER A 51 2.81 18.07 -16.12
CA SER A 51 3.77 17.00 -16.41
C SER A 51 4.14 16.23 -15.15
N ILE A 52 4.45 14.95 -15.30
CA ILE A 52 4.99 14.13 -14.21
C ILE A 52 6.50 14.30 -14.18
N LYS A 53 7.02 14.77 -13.06
CA LYS A 53 8.47 14.86 -12.82
C LYS A 53 8.96 13.55 -12.25
N VAL A 54 9.80 12.84 -13.00
CA VAL A 54 10.45 11.60 -12.57
C VAL A 54 11.91 11.92 -12.26
N SER A 55 12.33 11.66 -11.03
CA SER A 55 13.71 11.79 -10.58
C SER A 55 14.39 10.44 -10.66
N PHE A 56 15.51 10.38 -11.39
CA PHE A 56 16.33 9.19 -11.52
C PHE A 56 17.59 9.33 -10.67
N SER A 57 17.92 8.28 -9.94
CA SER A 57 19.20 8.11 -9.26
C SER A 57 19.81 6.80 -9.72
N MET A 58 21.09 6.82 -10.07
CA MET A 58 21.82 5.63 -10.46
C MET A 58 23.07 5.51 -9.60
N GLU A 59 23.25 4.34 -9.01
CA GLU A 59 24.44 3.99 -8.25
C GLU A 59 25.13 2.82 -8.96
N LEU A 60 26.31 3.09 -9.51
CA LEU A 60 27.12 2.06 -10.16
C LEU A 60 27.72 1.16 -9.07
N TYR A 61 27.41 -0.14 -9.13
CA TYR A 61 28.00 -1.14 -8.24
C TYR A 61 29.31 -1.66 -8.81
N GLN A 62 29.31 -2.06 -10.10
CA GLN A 62 30.49 -2.65 -10.73
C GLN A 62 30.43 -2.51 -12.26
N ILE A 63 31.60 -2.32 -12.90
CA ILE A 63 31.78 -2.52 -14.34
C ILE A 63 32.25 -3.96 -14.56
N ILE A 64 31.52 -4.73 -15.35
CA ILE A 64 31.82 -6.13 -15.64
C ILE A 64 32.71 -6.24 -16.89
N GLN A 65 32.36 -5.53 -17.97
CA GLN A 65 33.13 -5.53 -19.21
C GLN A 65 32.92 -4.24 -20.01
N VAL A 66 33.98 -3.79 -20.66
CA VAL A 66 33.97 -2.73 -21.68
C VAL A 66 34.43 -3.35 -23.01
N ASN A 67 33.76 -3.00 -24.11
CA ASN A 67 34.21 -3.31 -25.46
C ASN A 67 34.06 -2.07 -26.32
N GLU A 68 35.17 -1.39 -26.55
CA GLU A 68 35.25 -0.13 -27.26
C GLU A 68 34.98 -0.29 -28.76
N PRO A 69 35.54 -1.31 -29.46
CA PRO A 69 35.25 -1.51 -30.88
C PRO A 69 33.77 -1.72 -31.19
N GLN A 70 33.04 -2.41 -30.30
CA GLN A 70 31.60 -2.68 -30.44
C GLN A 70 30.73 -1.67 -29.68
N GLN A 71 31.34 -0.71 -28.97
CA GLN A 71 30.66 0.29 -28.14
C GLN A 71 29.65 -0.31 -27.13
N PHE A 72 30.03 -1.39 -26.44
CA PHE A 72 29.18 -2.00 -25.42
C PHE A 72 29.83 -1.94 -24.02
N LEU A 73 28.97 -1.75 -23.01
CA LEU A 73 29.33 -1.76 -21.60
C LEU A 73 28.39 -2.71 -20.85
N MET A 74 28.95 -3.63 -20.07
CA MET A 74 28.20 -4.49 -19.16
C MET A 74 28.51 -4.07 -17.73
N LEU A 75 27.47 -3.75 -16.95
CA LEU A 75 27.59 -3.17 -15.62
C LEU A 75 26.47 -3.65 -14.69
N ASN A 76 26.77 -3.65 -13.40
CA ASN A 76 25.79 -3.77 -12.32
C ASN A 76 25.55 -2.38 -11.76
N ALA A 77 24.30 -1.91 -11.75
CA ALA A 77 23.91 -0.64 -11.15
C ALA A 77 22.55 -0.76 -10.47
N TRP A 78 22.37 0.02 -9.42
CA TRP A 78 21.09 0.26 -8.78
C TRP A 78 20.46 1.50 -9.40
N ILE A 79 19.25 1.36 -9.93
CA ILE A 79 18.47 2.48 -10.46
C ILE A 79 17.28 2.69 -9.54
N VAL A 80 17.10 3.92 -9.08
CA VAL A 80 15.96 4.33 -8.28
C VAL A 80 15.22 5.44 -9.01
N GLU A 81 13.94 5.20 -9.25
CA GLU A 81 13.03 6.15 -9.86
C GLU A 81 12.06 6.67 -8.79
N ARG A 82 11.81 7.97 -8.78
CA ARG A 82 10.86 8.60 -7.86
C ARG A 82 9.96 9.55 -8.61
N TRP A 83 8.66 9.42 -8.40
CA TRP A 83 7.65 10.37 -8.88
C TRP A 83 6.55 10.52 -7.84
N VAL A 84 5.76 11.58 -7.97
CA VAL A 84 4.57 11.81 -7.14
C VAL A 84 3.36 11.31 -7.89
N ASP A 85 2.57 10.45 -7.25
CA ASP A 85 1.28 10.01 -7.74
C ASP A 85 0.18 10.85 -7.08
N ASN A 86 -0.44 11.75 -7.84
CA ASN A 86 -1.49 12.63 -7.30
C ASN A 86 -2.83 11.93 -7.07
N LEU A 87 -2.99 10.69 -7.53
CA LEU A 87 -4.20 9.90 -7.36
C LEU A 87 -4.12 8.99 -6.11
N LEU A 88 -2.92 8.77 -5.59
CA LEU A 88 -2.65 7.98 -4.39
C LEU A 88 -2.41 8.89 -3.17
N GLY A 89 -3.47 9.47 -2.63
CA GLY A 89 -3.42 10.33 -1.44
C GLY A 89 -4.54 10.05 -0.43
N TRP A 90 -4.29 10.35 0.84
CA TRP A 90 -5.25 10.25 1.93
C TRP A 90 -4.99 11.33 2.99
N ASP A 91 -5.98 11.56 3.87
CA ASP A 91 -5.84 12.40 5.05
C ASP A 91 -5.29 11.55 6.20
N PRO A 92 -4.07 11.82 6.72
CA PRO A 92 -3.39 10.99 7.71
C PRO A 92 -4.01 11.02 9.11
#